data_AF-A0A7J2NKB9-F1
#
_entry.id   AF-A0A7J2NKB9-F1
#
_cell.length_a   1.000
_cell.length_b   1.000
_cell.length_c   1.000
_cell.angle_alpha   90.00
_cell.angle_beta   90.00
_cell.angle_gamma   90.00
#
_symmetry.space_group_name_H-M   'P 1'
#
loop_
_entity.id
_entity.type
_entity.pdbx_description
1 polymer ?
#
loop_
_entity_poly.entity_id
_entity_poly.type
_entity_poly.pdbx_seq_one_letter_code
_entity_poly.pdbx_strand_id
1 'polypeptide(L)'
;MASEEIIRMDGCSIVFLDVVRGLKSEADRVFDAFKSTAPDILAMSISNEEVRGLRDYAEDPFEVDMSRYEELYAKHLARFGDVFLPPPCFLAGLEAADRSGTDIIGVDMDDETHTAAYCALVSGYDLFRHTTRFNFIKLRRFNAKTPAEFAVLWDRAVNSLGGFRELEREREEFMAKELNKILAKRKSCLALIDVERAENVRRLLRERP
;
A
#
# COMPACT_ATOMS: atom_id res chain seq x y z
N MET A 1 14.24 10.24 3.77
CA MET A 1 14.01 9.25 4.85
C MET A 1 12.51 9.15 5.00
N ALA A 2 11.93 7.99 4.68
CA ALA A 2 10.52 7.75 4.96
C ALA A 2 10.34 7.71 6.48
N SER A 3 9.35 8.44 6.98
CA SER A 3 9.15 8.69 8.41
C SER A 3 8.37 7.55 9.04
N GLU A 4 8.93 6.92 10.07
CA GLU A 4 8.13 6.20 11.04
C GLU A 4 7.34 7.22 11.86
N GLU A 5 6.01 7.09 11.86
CA GLU A 5 5.15 7.99 12.61
C GLU A 5 4.22 7.19 13.51
N ILE A 6 4.10 7.63 14.77
CA ILE A 6 3.27 6.97 15.77
C ILE A 6 2.02 7.81 16.00
N ILE A 7 0.85 7.23 15.73
CA ILE A 7 -0.45 7.78 16.12
C ILE A 7 -0.89 7.07 17.40
N ARG A 8 -1.04 7.81 18.50
CA ARG A 8 -1.51 7.29 19.80
C ARG A 8 -2.93 7.75 20.09
N MET A 9 -3.80 6.83 20.47
CA MET A 9 -5.19 7.11 20.89
C MET A 9 -5.59 6.16 22.04
N ASP A 10 -6.02 6.67 23.20
CA ASP A 10 -6.61 5.91 24.31
C ASP A 10 -5.90 4.62 24.75
N GLY A 11 -4.57 4.67 24.90
CA GLY A 11 -3.74 3.52 25.30
C GLY A 11 -3.44 2.53 24.18
N CYS A 12 -3.87 2.87 22.96
CA CYS A 12 -3.58 2.17 21.72
C CYS A 12 -2.57 2.98 20.88
N SER A 13 -1.72 2.30 20.11
CA SER A 13 -0.79 2.97 19.19
C SER A 13 -0.76 2.25 17.84
N ILE A 14 -0.96 3.01 16.77
CA ILE A 14 -0.58 2.59 15.42
C ILE A 14 0.79 3.18 15.12
N VAL A 15 1.75 2.32 14.80
CA VAL A 15 3.02 2.71 14.20
C VAL A 15 2.87 2.57 12.69
N PHE A 16 3.04 3.67 11.96
CA PHE A 16 3.03 3.67 10.50
C PHE A 16 4.44 3.41 9.99
N LEU A 17 4.56 2.42 9.10
CA LEU A 17 5.72 2.26 8.24
C LEU A 17 5.30 2.52 6.80
N ASP A 18 5.80 3.62 6.24
CA ASP A 18 5.59 3.95 4.83
C ASP A 18 6.46 3.05 3.97
N VAL A 19 5.80 2.21 3.17
CA VAL A 19 6.46 1.22 2.33
C VAL A 19 6.41 1.60 0.86
N VAL A 20 7.47 1.24 0.13
CA VAL A 20 7.51 1.35 -1.33
C VAL A 20 7.37 -0.05 -1.94
N ARG A 21 6.25 -0.36 -2.59
CA ARG A 21 6.07 -1.70 -3.18
C ARG A 21 7.21 -2.04 -4.14
N GLY A 22 7.70 -3.27 -4.02
CA GLY A 22 8.63 -3.90 -4.96
C GLY A 22 10.10 -3.86 -4.57
N LEU A 23 10.56 -2.91 -3.74
CA LEU A 23 11.99 -2.84 -3.38
C LEU A 23 12.39 -3.89 -2.34
N LYS A 24 13.49 -4.61 -2.60
CA LYS A 24 14.05 -5.58 -1.63
C LYS A 24 14.41 -4.95 -0.29
N SER A 25 14.93 -3.72 -0.30
CA SER A 25 15.32 -2.99 0.93
C SER A 25 14.16 -2.73 1.89
N GLU A 26 12.91 -2.83 1.41
CA GLU A 26 11.73 -2.65 2.25
C GLU A 26 11.47 -3.85 3.16
N ALA A 27 11.93 -5.06 2.78
CA ALA A 27 11.83 -6.23 3.63
C ALA A 27 12.61 -6.03 4.94
N ASP A 28 13.85 -5.55 4.85
CA ASP A 28 14.70 -5.28 6.03
C ASP A 28 14.05 -4.24 6.95
N ARG A 29 13.53 -3.15 6.37
CA ARG A 29 12.80 -2.11 7.12
C ARG A 29 11.58 -2.67 7.86
N VAL A 30 10.83 -3.56 7.21
CA VAL A 30 9.65 -4.19 7.81
C VAL A 30 10.05 -5.10 8.97
N PHE A 31 11.10 -5.91 8.84
CA PHE A 31 11.58 -6.75 9.95
C PHE A 31 12.04 -5.91 11.14
N ASP A 32 12.79 -4.84 10.91
CA ASP A 32 13.27 -3.95 11.97
C ASP A 32 12.10 -3.23 12.69
N ALA A 33 11.13 -2.72 11.92
CA ALA A 33 9.93 -2.11 12.47
C ALA A 33 9.08 -3.12 13.26
N PHE A 34 8.89 -4.34 12.73
CA PHE A 34 8.13 -5.38 13.40
C PHE A 34 8.78 -5.79 14.72
N LYS A 35 10.09 -6.01 14.73
CA LYS A 35 10.85 -6.39 15.92
C LYS A 35 10.84 -5.30 16.99
N SER A 36 10.97 -4.04 16.59
CA SER A 36 10.99 -2.91 17.51
C SER A 36 9.61 -2.58 18.10
N THR A 37 8.54 -2.81 17.34
CA THR A 37 7.16 -2.52 17.76
C THR A 37 6.47 -3.69 18.47
N ALA A 38 6.83 -4.93 18.14
CA ALA A 38 6.21 -6.16 18.65
C ALA A 38 4.67 -6.08 18.67
N PRO A 39 4.03 -5.86 17.50
CA PRO A 39 2.63 -5.46 17.45
C PRO A 39 1.69 -6.64 17.71
N ASP A 40 0.53 -6.34 18.30
CA ASP A 40 -0.59 -7.30 18.45
C ASP A 40 -1.27 -7.58 17.10
N ILE A 41 -1.26 -6.59 16.19
CA ILE A 41 -1.82 -6.67 14.84
C ILE A 41 -0.84 -6.09 13.82
N LEU A 42 -0.66 -6.78 12.71
CA LEU A 42 -0.05 -6.26 11.50
C LEU A 42 -1.14 -5.87 10.49
N ALA A 43 -1.26 -4.58 10.20
CA ALA A 43 -2.13 -4.07 9.15
C ALA A 43 -1.33 -3.83 7.86
N MET A 44 -1.88 -4.23 6.71
CA MET A 44 -1.25 -4.00 5.40
C MET A 44 -2.22 -3.27 4.47
N SER A 45 -1.72 -2.33 3.65
CA SER A 45 -2.49 -1.59 2.63
C SER A 45 -2.82 -2.42 1.39
N ILE A 46 -3.31 -3.63 1.61
CA ILE A 46 -3.84 -4.57 0.63
C ILE A 46 -5.15 -5.15 1.17
N SER A 47 -5.91 -5.80 0.31
CA SER A 47 -7.15 -6.48 0.71
C SER A 47 -6.87 -7.72 1.55
N ASN A 48 -7.90 -8.26 2.22
CA ASN A 48 -7.75 -9.53 2.94
C ASN A 48 -7.57 -10.71 1.97
N GLU A 49 -8.10 -10.61 0.76
CA GLU A 49 -7.90 -11.56 -0.33
C GLU A 49 -6.43 -11.57 -0.77
N GLU A 50 -5.82 -10.39 -0.96
CA GLU A 50 -4.39 -10.26 -1.28
C GLU A 50 -3.51 -10.81 -0.16
N VAL A 51 -3.85 -10.60 1.12
CA VAL A 51 -3.12 -11.22 2.25
C VAL A 51 -3.15 -12.75 2.15
N ARG A 52 -4.30 -13.34 1.81
CA ARG A 52 -4.42 -14.80 1.59
C ARG A 52 -3.59 -15.23 0.38
N GLY A 53 -3.65 -14.49 -0.72
CA GLY A 53 -2.86 -14.79 -1.92
C GLY A 53 -1.35 -14.74 -1.69
N LEU A 54 -0.86 -13.83 -0.84
CA LEU A 54 0.55 -13.80 -0.41
C LEU A 54 0.93 -15.03 0.43
N ARG A 55 0.01 -15.51 1.28
CA ARG A 55 0.20 -16.73 2.07
C ARG A 55 0.28 -17.96 1.17
N ASP A 56 -0.65 -18.07 0.22
CA ASP A 56 -0.66 -19.15 -0.77
C ASP A 56 0.63 -19.14 -1.61
N TYR A 57 1.07 -17.96 -2.05
CA TYR A 57 2.34 -17.80 -2.78
C TYR A 57 3.56 -18.21 -1.95
N ALA A 58 3.58 -17.89 -0.65
CA ALA A 58 4.68 -18.26 0.23
C ALA A 58 4.78 -19.78 0.46
N GLU A 59 3.64 -20.49 0.39
CA GLU A 59 3.59 -21.94 0.49
C GLU A 59 3.92 -22.64 -0.84
N ASP A 60 3.35 -22.17 -1.95
CA ASP A 60 3.58 -22.70 -3.31
C ASP A 60 3.73 -21.56 -4.32
N PRO A 61 4.98 -21.13 -4.63
CA PRO A 61 5.21 -20.00 -5.52
C PRO A 61 4.65 -20.22 -6.93
N PHE A 62 3.79 -19.30 -7.37
CA PHE A 62 3.19 -19.30 -8.70
C PHE A 62 3.61 -18.07 -9.52
N GLU A 63 3.42 -18.11 -10.85
CA GLU A 63 3.66 -16.94 -11.69
C GLU A 63 2.61 -15.85 -11.43
N VAL A 64 3.09 -14.64 -11.16
CA VAL A 64 2.25 -13.45 -10.95
C VAL A 64 2.27 -12.62 -12.22
N ASP A 65 1.10 -12.48 -12.85
CA ASP A 65 0.94 -11.62 -14.01
C ASP A 65 1.13 -10.14 -13.61
N MET A 66 1.95 -9.43 -14.39
CA MET A 66 2.12 -7.99 -14.23
C MET A 66 1.25 -7.24 -15.22
N SER A 67 0.56 -6.20 -14.73
CA SER A 67 0.00 -5.20 -15.62
C SER A 67 1.10 -4.37 -16.28
N ARG A 68 0.79 -3.76 -17.42
CA ARG A 68 1.71 -2.85 -18.13
C ARG A 68 2.16 -1.65 -17.29
N TYR A 69 1.34 -1.23 -16.31
CA TYR A 69 1.70 -0.17 -15.38
C TYR A 69 2.71 -0.66 -14.35
N GLU A 70 2.53 -1.87 -13.82
CA GLU A 70 3.47 -2.47 -12.86
C GLU A 70 4.83 -2.76 -13.50
N GLU A 71 4.87 -3.26 -14.73
CA GLU A 71 6.13 -3.43 -15.49
C GLU A 71 6.90 -2.11 -15.60
N LEU A 72 6.19 -1.03 -15.95
CA LEU A 72 6.79 0.28 -16.12
C LEU A 72 7.21 0.90 -14.78
N TYR A 73 6.39 0.73 -13.73
CA TYR A 73 6.72 1.10 -12.37
C TYR A 73 7.99 0.39 -11.90
N ALA A 74 8.05 -0.94 -12.02
CA ALA A 74 9.21 -1.76 -11.65
C ALA A 74 10.47 -1.32 -12.40
N LYS A 75 10.36 -1.07 -13.71
CA LYS A 75 11.49 -0.56 -14.52
C LYS A 75 12.03 0.78 -14.01
N HIS A 76 11.16 1.70 -13.62
CA HIS A 76 11.59 2.99 -13.07
C HIS A 76 12.12 2.86 -11.64
N LEU A 77 11.54 1.97 -10.84
CA LEU A 77 11.92 1.71 -9.47
C LEU A 77 13.29 1.03 -9.38
N ALA A 78 13.66 0.19 -10.36
CA ALA A 78 14.92 -0.56 -10.43
C ALA A 78 16.18 0.33 -10.38
N ARG A 79 16.07 1.64 -10.62
CA ARG A 79 17.19 2.57 -10.43
C ARG A 79 17.56 2.80 -8.95
N PHE A 80 16.67 2.44 -8.02
CA PHE A 80 16.85 2.62 -6.57
C PHE A 80 17.27 1.34 -5.86
N GLY A 81 17.21 0.18 -6.52
CA GLY A 81 17.58 -1.12 -5.95
C GLY A 81 16.90 -2.28 -6.69
N ASP A 82 17.10 -3.49 -6.17
CA ASP A 82 16.48 -4.70 -6.72
C ASP A 82 14.96 -4.68 -6.49
N VAL A 83 14.21 -5.03 -7.55
CA VAL A 83 12.75 -5.03 -7.56
C VAL A 83 12.23 -6.46 -7.70
N PHE A 84 11.26 -6.83 -6.86
CA PHE A 84 10.67 -8.16 -6.79
C PHE A 84 9.14 -8.11 -6.79
N LEU A 85 8.54 -9.21 -7.23
CA LEU A 85 7.13 -9.51 -7.09
C LEU A 85 6.97 -10.93 -6.53
N PRO A 86 6.07 -11.16 -5.57
CA PRO A 86 5.24 -10.17 -4.86
C PRO A 86 6.04 -9.13 -4.06
N PRO A 87 5.43 -8.02 -3.62
CA PRO A 87 6.14 -6.94 -2.92
C PRO A 87 6.88 -7.43 -1.66
N PRO A 88 8.21 -7.22 -1.55
CA PRO A 88 9.01 -7.71 -0.42
C PRO A 88 8.56 -7.18 0.94
N CYS A 89 8.00 -5.96 1.01
CA CYS A 89 7.48 -5.38 2.25
C CYS A 89 6.37 -6.24 2.86
N PHE A 90 5.41 -6.71 2.06
CA PHE A 90 4.28 -7.48 2.56
C PHE A 90 4.67 -8.94 2.83
N LEU A 91 5.53 -9.54 2.00
CA LEU A 91 6.09 -10.87 2.28
C LEU A 91 6.88 -10.90 3.59
N ALA A 92 7.73 -9.90 3.84
CA ALA A 92 8.47 -9.78 5.09
C ALA A 92 7.53 -9.59 6.30
N GLY A 93 6.48 -8.78 6.13
CA GLY A 93 5.46 -8.59 7.15
C GLY A 93 4.73 -9.89 7.49
N LEU A 94 4.30 -10.62 6.46
CA LEU A 94 3.65 -11.93 6.57
C LEU A 94 4.54 -12.92 7.31
N GLU A 95 5.80 -13.06 6.87
CA GLU A 95 6.79 -13.95 7.49
C GLU A 95 7.03 -13.59 8.97
N ALA A 96 7.16 -12.30 9.28
CA ALA A 96 7.37 -11.83 10.65
C ALA A 96 6.18 -12.16 11.55
N ALA A 97 4.96 -11.89 11.07
CA ALA A 97 3.72 -12.10 11.81
C ALA A 97 3.40 -13.59 12.01
N ASP A 98 3.58 -14.42 10.98
CA ASP A 98 3.35 -15.86 11.09
C ASP A 98 4.33 -16.52 12.09
N ARG A 99 5.58 -16.03 12.15
CA ARG A 99 6.57 -16.52 13.14
C ARG A 99 6.25 -16.14 14.58
N SER A 100 5.62 -14.98 14.81
CA SER A 100 5.26 -14.51 16.16
C SER A 100 3.84 -14.89 16.57
N GLY A 101 3.01 -15.41 15.65
CA GLY A 101 1.58 -15.61 15.87
C GLY A 101 0.79 -14.30 15.95
N THR A 102 1.28 -13.23 15.33
CA THR A 102 0.60 -11.92 15.27
C THR A 102 -0.53 -11.96 14.24
N ASP A 103 -1.69 -11.42 14.60
CA ASP A 103 -2.83 -11.32 13.69
C ASP A 103 -2.50 -10.39 12.50
N ILE A 104 -2.83 -10.81 11.28
CA ILE A 104 -2.66 -10.00 10.06
C ILE A 104 -4.03 -9.56 9.55
N ILE A 105 -4.15 -8.30 9.14
CA ILE A 105 -5.35 -7.76 8.52
C ILE A 105 -5.01 -6.91 7.29
N GLY A 106 -5.67 -7.21 6.17
CA GLY A 106 -5.73 -6.31 5.02
C GLY A 106 -6.70 -5.18 5.31
N VAL A 107 -6.25 -3.94 5.13
CA VAL A 107 -7.05 -2.73 5.41
C VAL A 107 -7.57 -2.04 4.16
N ASP A 108 -7.25 -2.55 2.97
CA ASP A 108 -7.82 -2.03 1.72
C ASP A 108 -9.12 -2.75 1.35
N MET A 109 -9.82 -2.21 0.36
CA MET A 109 -11.06 -2.75 -0.20
C MET A 109 -10.85 -4.15 -0.77
N ASP A 110 -11.85 -5.02 -0.59
CA ASP A 110 -11.96 -6.26 -1.35
C ASP A 110 -12.32 -5.99 -2.83
N ASP A 111 -12.19 -7.01 -3.68
CA ASP A 111 -12.41 -6.90 -5.12
C ASP A 111 -13.84 -6.44 -5.46
N GLU A 112 -14.84 -6.87 -4.68
CA GLU A 112 -16.25 -6.52 -4.91
C GLU A 112 -16.49 -5.03 -4.63
N THR A 113 -16.02 -4.55 -3.47
CA THR A 113 -16.11 -3.16 -3.04
C THR A 113 -15.33 -2.25 -3.98
N HIS A 114 -14.11 -2.66 -4.36
CA HIS A 114 -13.29 -1.92 -5.32
C HIS A 114 -13.96 -1.84 -6.69
N THR A 115 -14.51 -2.95 -7.20
CA THR A 115 -15.22 -2.98 -8.49
C THR A 115 -16.46 -2.09 -8.47
N ALA A 116 -17.22 -2.09 -7.38
CA ALA A 116 -18.39 -1.22 -7.21
C ALA A 116 -18.00 0.26 -7.22
N ALA A 117 -16.97 0.65 -6.46
CA ALA A 117 -16.43 2.01 -6.44
C ALA A 117 -15.90 2.43 -7.82
N TYR A 118 -15.15 1.55 -8.48
CA TYR A 118 -14.63 1.79 -9.83
C TYR A 118 -15.75 2.08 -10.83
N CYS A 119 -16.81 1.24 -10.85
CA CYS A 119 -17.96 1.42 -11.74
C CYS A 119 -18.75 2.70 -11.45
N ALA A 120 -18.80 3.14 -10.18
CA ALA A 120 -19.48 4.36 -9.79
C ALA A 120 -18.72 5.64 -10.19
N LEU A 121 -17.38 5.59 -10.16
CA LEU A 121 -16.53 6.78 -10.26
C LEU A 121 -15.82 6.93 -11.60
N VAL A 122 -15.48 5.83 -12.27
CA VAL A 122 -14.67 5.85 -13.48
C VAL A 122 -15.56 5.83 -14.72
N SER A 123 -15.63 6.97 -15.41
CA SER A 123 -16.43 7.08 -16.63
C SER A 123 -15.77 6.39 -17.83
N GLY A 124 -16.55 6.05 -18.85
CA GLY A 124 -16.00 5.53 -20.11
C GLY A 124 -15.02 6.50 -20.81
N TYR A 125 -15.19 7.81 -20.58
CA TYR A 125 -14.25 8.84 -21.05
C TYR A 125 -12.92 8.80 -20.27
N ASP A 126 -12.96 8.52 -18.97
CA ASP A 126 -11.76 8.31 -18.16
C ASP A 126 -10.98 7.07 -18.64
N LEU A 127 -11.65 5.96 -18.99
CA LEU A 127 -11.00 4.78 -19.57
C LEU A 127 -10.25 5.10 -20.88
N PHE A 128 -10.90 5.83 -21.80
CA PHE A 128 -10.30 6.19 -23.08
C PHE A 128 -9.07 7.10 -22.88
N ARG A 129 -9.18 8.07 -21.97
CA ARG A 129 -8.06 8.96 -21.62
C ARG A 129 -6.95 8.22 -20.88
N HIS A 130 -7.28 7.23 -20.06
CA HIS A 130 -6.29 6.43 -19.34
C HIS A 130 -5.39 5.67 -20.32
N THR A 131 -5.98 5.01 -21.33
CA THR A 131 -5.26 4.29 -22.39
C THR A 131 -4.33 5.19 -23.20
N THR A 132 -4.80 6.39 -23.59
CA THR A 132 -3.96 7.35 -24.33
C THR A 132 -2.86 7.95 -23.45
N ARG A 133 -3.12 8.17 -22.16
CA ARG A 133 -2.13 8.67 -21.19
C ARG A 133 -1.02 7.68 -20.88
N PHE A 134 -1.26 6.38 -20.95
CA PHE A 134 -0.21 5.37 -20.78
C PHE A 134 1.00 5.65 -21.68
N ASN A 135 0.76 6.00 -22.95
CA ASN A 135 1.83 6.31 -23.91
C ASN A 135 2.65 7.55 -23.51
N PHE A 136 2.02 8.55 -22.88
CA PHE A 136 2.72 9.73 -22.37
C PHE A 136 3.47 9.44 -21.08
N ILE A 137 2.90 8.62 -20.18
CA ILE A 137 3.54 8.20 -18.93
C ILE A 137 4.82 7.40 -19.24
N LYS A 138 4.77 6.51 -20.24
CA LYS A 138 5.93 5.76 -20.73
C LYS A 138 7.12 6.64 -21.15
N LEU A 139 6.86 7.85 -21.63
CA LEU A 139 7.88 8.81 -22.06
C LEU A 139 8.29 9.78 -20.94
N ARG A 140 7.59 9.78 -19.81
CA ARG A 140 7.80 10.72 -18.72
C ARG A 140 9.09 10.40 -17.97
N ARG A 141 9.90 11.43 -17.72
CA ARG A 141 11.04 11.34 -16.80
C ARG A 141 10.59 11.73 -15.40
N PHE A 142 10.69 10.79 -14.47
CA PHE A 142 10.43 11.03 -13.05
C PHE A 142 11.72 11.47 -12.35
N ASN A 143 11.89 12.77 -12.12
CA ASN A 143 13.07 13.33 -11.45
C ASN A 143 13.04 13.18 -9.91
N ALA A 144 12.54 12.05 -9.42
CA ALA A 144 12.57 11.72 -7.99
C ALA A 144 13.98 11.34 -7.53
N LYS A 145 14.35 11.81 -6.34
CA LYS A 145 15.64 11.54 -5.68
C LYS A 145 15.60 10.33 -4.77
N THR A 146 14.40 9.91 -4.36
CA THR A 146 14.19 8.76 -3.48
C THR A 146 13.11 7.84 -4.05
N PRO A 147 13.08 6.55 -3.67
CA PRO A 147 12.04 5.64 -4.11
C PRO A 147 10.64 6.05 -3.63
N ALA A 148 10.54 6.58 -2.41
CA ALA A 148 9.28 7.12 -1.87
C ALA A 148 8.75 8.29 -2.71
N GLU A 149 9.61 9.26 -3.05
CA GLU A 149 9.24 10.38 -3.92
C GLU A 149 8.82 9.88 -5.32
N PHE A 150 9.47 8.82 -5.83
CA PHE A 150 9.10 8.23 -7.10
C PHE A 150 7.70 7.62 -7.05
N ALA A 151 7.37 6.81 -6.04
CA ALA A 151 6.05 6.19 -5.89
C ALA A 151 4.93 7.25 -5.86
N VAL A 152 5.11 8.33 -5.07
CA VAL A 152 4.15 9.44 -5.01
C VAL A 152 4.00 10.15 -6.38
N LEU A 153 5.10 10.42 -7.09
CA LEU A 153 5.03 11.06 -8.40
C LEU A 153 4.41 10.16 -9.47
N TRP A 154 4.70 8.87 -9.41
CA TRP A 154 4.14 7.85 -10.28
C TRP A 154 2.63 7.78 -10.10
N ASP A 155 2.18 7.61 -8.86
CA ASP A 155 0.76 7.56 -8.50
C ASP A 155 0.00 8.79 -9.02
N ARG A 156 0.51 9.99 -8.75
CA ARG A 156 -0.07 11.24 -9.26
C ARG A 156 -0.14 11.31 -10.79
N ALA A 157 0.77 10.64 -11.49
CA ALA A 157 0.78 10.62 -12.95
C ALA A 157 -0.28 9.65 -13.51
N VAL A 158 -0.35 8.44 -12.94
CA VAL A 158 -1.30 7.39 -13.33
C VAL A 158 -2.72 7.80 -12.98
N ASN A 159 -2.96 8.21 -11.73
CA ASN A 159 -4.27 8.56 -11.19
C ASN A 159 -4.61 10.05 -11.35
N SER A 160 -4.07 10.69 -12.39
CA SER A 160 -4.26 12.13 -12.62
C SER A 160 -5.68 12.52 -13.03
N LEU A 161 -6.47 11.56 -13.56
CA LEU A 161 -7.86 11.75 -13.97
C LEU A 161 -8.79 11.78 -12.75
N GLY A 162 -9.91 12.51 -12.85
CA GLY A 162 -10.82 12.76 -11.74
C GLY A 162 -11.34 11.47 -11.09
N GLY A 163 -11.95 10.58 -11.88
CA GLY A 163 -12.52 9.33 -11.36
C GLY A 163 -11.48 8.41 -10.71
N PHE A 164 -10.27 8.32 -11.25
CA PHE A 164 -9.19 7.52 -10.66
C PHE A 164 -8.68 8.14 -9.35
N ARG A 165 -8.54 9.46 -9.28
CA ARG A 165 -8.17 10.14 -8.04
C ARG A 165 -9.23 10.00 -6.95
N GLU A 166 -10.49 10.05 -7.36
CA GLU A 166 -11.63 9.84 -6.47
C GLU A 166 -11.62 8.42 -5.89
N LEU A 167 -11.39 7.42 -6.73
CA LEU A 167 -11.27 6.01 -6.33
C LEU A 167 -10.15 5.80 -5.31
N GLU A 168 -8.96 6.38 -5.56
CA GLU A 168 -7.86 6.28 -4.59
C GLU A 168 -8.19 6.96 -3.26
N ARG A 169 -8.96 8.05 -3.27
CA ARG A 169 -9.42 8.67 -2.03
C ARG A 169 -10.41 7.78 -1.28
N GLU A 170 -11.34 7.13 -1.98
CA GLU A 170 -12.25 6.17 -1.32
C GLU A 170 -11.49 5.01 -0.69
N ARG A 171 -10.44 4.50 -1.34
CA ARG A 171 -9.52 3.49 -0.77
C ARG A 171 -8.85 4.01 0.50
N GLU A 172 -8.33 5.23 0.51
CA GLU A 172 -7.72 5.85 1.70
C GLU A 172 -8.72 6.04 2.84
N GLU A 173 -9.96 6.43 2.53
CA GLU A 173 -11.06 6.54 3.50
C GLU A 173 -11.44 5.17 4.09
N PHE A 174 -11.46 4.12 3.27
CA PHE A 174 -11.68 2.75 3.69
C PHE A 174 -10.55 2.26 4.61
N MET A 175 -9.28 2.44 4.22
CA MET A 175 -8.11 2.11 5.04
C MET A 175 -8.14 2.81 6.40
N ALA A 176 -8.42 4.11 6.42
CA ALA A 176 -8.55 4.86 7.66
C ALA A 176 -9.68 4.30 8.54
N LYS A 177 -10.82 3.91 7.95
CA LYS A 177 -11.94 3.30 8.67
C LYS A 177 -11.57 1.95 9.29
N GLU A 178 -10.85 1.08 8.58
CA GLU A 178 -10.42 -0.21 9.11
C GLU A 178 -9.37 -0.05 10.23
N LEU A 179 -8.38 0.83 10.05
CA LEU A 179 -7.39 1.14 11.08
C LEU A 179 -8.05 1.70 12.35
N ASN A 180 -9.11 2.49 12.21
CA ASN A 180 -9.90 2.96 13.36
C ASN A 180 -10.60 1.83 14.12
N LYS A 181 -11.07 0.78 13.45
CA LYS A 181 -11.65 -0.38 14.13
C LYS A 181 -10.60 -1.13 14.95
N ILE A 182 -9.35 -1.14 14.51
CA ILE A 182 -8.22 -1.70 15.26
C ILE A 182 -7.94 -0.86 16.51
N LEU A 183 -7.90 0.47 16.36
CA LEU A 183 -7.74 1.39 17.49
C LEU A 183 -8.80 1.18 18.57
N ALA A 184 -10.06 1.00 18.17
CA ALA A 184 -11.18 0.76 19.08
C ALA A 184 -11.03 -0.52 19.93
N LYS A 185 -10.26 -1.51 19.46
CA LYS A 185 -9.96 -2.75 20.19
C LYS A 185 -8.82 -2.60 21.20
N ARG A 186 -8.17 -1.43 21.27
CA ARG A 186 -7.00 -1.12 22.12
C ARG A 186 -5.82 -2.09 21.96
N LYS A 187 -5.57 -2.53 20.72
CA LYS A 187 -4.44 -3.40 20.35
C LYS A 187 -3.31 -2.58 19.70
N SER A 188 -2.06 -2.85 20.05
CA SER A 188 -0.91 -2.25 19.35
C SER A 188 -0.87 -2.72 17.90
N CYS A 189 -0.59 -1.81 16.97
CA CYS A 189 -0.66 -2.08 15.53
C CYS A 189 0.57 -1.54 14.82
N LEU A 190 1.17 -2.36 13.96
CA LEU A 190 2.09 -1.90 12.92
C LEU A 190 1.33 -1.86 11.60
N ALA A 191 1.25 -0.68 10.98
CA ALA A 191 0.57 -0.46 9.71
C ALA A 191 1.60 -0.27 8.60
N LEU A 192 1.69 -1.24 7.69
CA LEU A 192 2.46 -1.18 6.45
C LEU A 192 1.58 -0.51 5.40
N ILE A 193 1.80 0.77 5.14
CA ILE A 193 0.96 1.56 4.23
C ILE A 193 1.80 2.04 3.05
N ASP A 194 1.28 1.85 1.85
CA ASP A 194 1.89 2.39 0.63
C ASP A 194 2.13 3.90 0.78
N VAL A 195 3.35 4.32 0.49
CA VAL A 195 3.82 5.68 0.77
C VAL A 195 2.96 6.75 0.10
N GLU A 196 2.40 6.47 -1.07
CA GLU A 196 1.49 7.35 -1.81
C GLU A 196 0.11 7.52 -1.18
N ARG A 197 -0.27 6.64 -0.24
CA ARG A 197 -1.53 6.69 0.51
C ARG A 197 -1.34 7.16 1.96
N ALA A 198 -0.16 6.92 2.51
CA ALA A 198 0.10 7.06 3.94
C ALA A 198 -0.20 8.47 4.49
N GLU A 199 0.13 9.53 3.76
CA GLU A 199 -0.15 10.91 4.20
C GLU A 199 -1.65 11.14 4.41
N ASN A 200 -2.49 10.74 3.46
CA ASN A 200 -3.93 10.99 3.55
C ASN A 200 -4.60 10.08 4.58
N VAL A 201 -4.19 8.81 4.68
CA VAL A 201 -4.69 7.88 5.71
C VAL A 201 -4.41 8.41 7.12
N ARG A 202 -3.18 8.89 7.39
CA ARG A 202 -2.84 9.53 8.67
C ARG A 202 -3.68 10.77 8.93
N ARG A 203 -3.87 11.62 7.92
CA ARG A 203 -4.70 12.83 8.03
C ARG A 203 -6.12 12.47 8.45
N LEU A 204 -6.74 11.50 7.78
CA LEU A 204 -8.10 11.02 8.09
C LEU A 204 -8.23 10.41 9.50
N LEU A 205 -7.16 9.76 9.99
CA LEU A 205 -7.12 9.25 11.37
C LEU A 205 -7.04 10.37 12.41
N ARG A 206 -6.31 11.46 12.12
CA ARG A 206 -6.18 12.62 13.03
C ARG A 206 -7.40 13.53 13.02
N GLU A 207 -8.08 13.65 11.89
CA GLU A 207 -9.23 14.55 11.70
C GLU A 207 -10.53 14.04 12.32
N ARG A 208 -10.52 12.89 13.02
CA ARG A 208 -11.72 12.42 13.70
C ARG A 208 -12.06 13.26 14.95
N PRO A 209 -13.37 13.54 15.17
CA PRO A 209 -13.88 14.16 16.39
C PRO A 209 -13.74 13.26 17.62
#